data_AF-A0A3P0XAD1-F1
#
_entry.id   AF-A0A3P0XAD1-F1
#
_cell.length_a   1.000
_cell.length_b   1.000
_cell.length_c   1.000
_cell.angle_alpha   90.00
_cell.angle_beta   90.00
_cell.angle_gamma   90.00
#
_symmetry.space_group_name_H-M   'P 1'
#
loop_
_entity.id
_entity.type
_entity.pdbx_description
1 polymer ?
#
loop_
_entity_poly.entity_id
_entity_poly.type
_entity_poly.pdbx_seq_one_letter_code
_entity_poly.pdbx_strand_id
1 'polypeptide(L)'
;MSLTEGIAREEGFYVLNSRAQRNNNPGNIDWGEYAQLHGASHGDPRFAVFPTAAQGFAALQALLPGPEYRDLTIQKMVERYAPASENDVSNHVPVLSDLTGLSAGTVIDSHLSVELA
;
A
#
# COMPACT_ATOMS: atom_id res chain seq x y z
N MET A 1 -12.47 -6.27 -3.83
CA MET A 1 -11.86 -4.91 -3.70
C MET A 1 -10.62 -4.86 -4.55
N SER A 2 -10.14 -3.66 -4.89
CA SER A 2 -8.86 -3.49 -5.57
C SER A 2 -7.68 -3.88 -4.68
N LEU A 3 -6.51 -4.10 -5.28
CA LEU A 3 -5.27 -4.40 -4.54
C LEU A 3 -4.90 -3.28 -3.57
N THR A 4 -5.01 -2.01 -4.00
CA THR A 4 -4.70 -0.85 -3.16
C THR A 4 -5.66 -0.69 -1.98
N GLU A 5 -6.94 -1.05 -2.15
CA GLU A 5 -7.90 -1.09 -1.03
C GLU A 5 -7.61 -2.26 -0.07
N GLY A 6 -7.15 -3.40 -0.59
CA GLY A 6 -6.68 -4.53 0.20
C GLY A 6 -5.53 -4.15 1.11
N ILE A 7 -4.49 -3.53 0.53
CA ILE A 7 -3.34 -2.99 1.28
C ILE A 7 -3.84 -1.95 2.30
N ALA A 8 -4.66 -0.99 1.90
CA ALA A 8 -5.18 0.01 2.83
C ALA A 8 -5.92 -0.59 4.03
N ARG A 9 -6.72 -1.63 3.81
CA ARG A 9 -7.43 -2.32 4.88
C ARG A 9 -6.48 -3.06 5.82
N GLU A 10 -5.50 -3.74 5.25
CA GLU A 10 -4.48 -4.47 5.99
C GLU A 10 -3.61 -3.54 6.85
N GLU A 11 -3.17 -2.42 6.29
CA GLU A 11 -2.40 -1.36 6.97
C GLU A 11 -3.22 -0.60 8.03
N GLY A 12 -4.50 -0.96 8.19
CA GLY A 12 -5.40 -0.41 9.20
C GLY A 12 -5.95 0.96 8.84
N PHE A 13 -5.91 1.40 7.57
CA PHE A 13 -6.41 2.71 7.15
C PHE A 13 -7.89 2.95 7.52
N TYR A 14 -8.70 1.88 7.48
CA TYR A 14 -10.12 1.93 7.84
C TYR A 14 -10.39 1.68 9.33
N VAL A 15 -9.36 1.48 10.14
CA VAL A 15 -9.49 1.34 11.60
C VAL A 15 -9.48 2.73 12.22
N LEU A 16 -10.54 3.04 12.98
CA LEU A 16 -10.66 4.33 13.67
C LEU A 16 -9.45 4.56 14.59
N ASN A 17 -8.85 5.75 14.48
CA ASN A 17 -7.66 6.20 15.19
C ASN A 17 -6.40 5.38 14.92
N SER A 18 -6.32 4.57 13.87
CA SER A 18 -5.04 3.99 13.45
C SER A 18 -4.08 5.07 12.96
N ARG A 19 -2.77 4.76 12.94
CA ARG A 19 -1.76 5.71 12.42
C ARG A 19 -1.95 5.96 10.93
N ALA A 20 -2.21 4.91 10.14
CA ALA A 20 -2.54 5.02 8.72
C ALA A 20 -3.73 5.97 8.47
N GLN A 21 -4.79 5.85 9.27
CA GLN A 21 -5.97 6.73 9.19
C GLN A 21 -5.61 8.18 9.52
N ARG A 22 -4.96 8.43 10.66
CA ARG A 22 -4.59 9.79 11.10
C ARG A 22 -3.63 10.47 10.11
N ASN A 23 -2.79 9.69 9.45
CA ASN A 23 -1.78 10.18 8.52
C ASN A 23 -2.32 10.34 7.09
N ASN A 24 -3.59 10.00 6.82
CA ASN A 24 -4.12 9.89 5.47
C ASN A 24 -3.23 9.01 4.55
N ASN A 25 -2.60 7.99 5.12
CA ASN A 25 -1.57 7.20 4.45
C ASN A 25 -2.02 5.73 4.34
N PRO A 26 -2.79 5.36 3.30
CA PRO A 26 -3.34 4.02 3.15
C PRO A 26 -2.25 2.97 2.91
N GLY A 27 -1.07 3.34 2.43
CA GLY A 27 0.02 2.40 2.23
C GLY A 27 0.99 2.28 3.40
N ASN A 28 0.86 3.08 4.47
CA ASN A 28 1.98 3.30 5.40
C ASN A 28 3.29 3.62 4.65
N ILE A 29 3.21 4.44 3.60
CA ILE A 29 4.37 4.88 2.81
C ILE A 29 5.35 5.61 3.72
N ASP A 30 6.62 5.22 3.69
CA ASP A 30 7.68 5.87 4.46
C ASP A 30 7.86 7.33 4.04
N TRP A 31 8.14 8.18 5.03
CA TRP A 31 8.51 9.58 4.79
C TRP A 31 9.87 9.65 4.11
N GLY A 32 9.92 10.34 2.98
CA GLY A 32 11.12 10.43 2.15
C GLY A 32 10.85 11.19 0.86
N GLU A 33 11.78 11.12 -0.09
CA GLU A 33 11.69 11.82 -1.37
C GLU A 33 10.44 11.39 -2.16
N TYR A 34 10.14 10.09 -2.22
CA TYR A 34 8.93 9.59 -2.89
C TYR A 34 7.67 10.23 -2.31
N ALA A 35 7.46 10.16 -0.99
CA ALA A 35 6.27 10.71 -0.36
C ALA A 35 6.14 12.23 -0.59
N GLN A 36 7.26 12.97 -0.53
CA GLN A 36 7.29 14.41 -0.80
C GLN A 36 6.90 14.74 -2.25
N LEU A 37 7.44 13.99 -3.23
CA LEU A 37 7.08 14.14 -4.64
C LEU A 37 5.59 13.88 -4.90
N HIS A 38 4.97 13.01 -4.08
CA HIS A 38 3.55 12.70 -4.13
C HIS A 38 2.69 13.55 -3.17
N GLY A 39 3.24 14.65 -2.63
CA GLY A 39 2.49 15.67 -1.91
C GLY A 39 2.27 15.42 -0.42
N ALA A 40 3.02 14.51 0.20
CA ALA A 40 3.06 14.39 1.65
C ALA A 40 3.66 15.66 2.29
N SER A 41 3.13 16.07 3.45
CA SER A 41 3.52 17.31 4.12
C SER A 41 4.66 17.15 5.14
N HIS A 42 4.70 16.02 5.86
CA HIS A 42 5.74 15.71 6.84
C HIS A 42 5.72 14.21 7.19
N GLY A 43 6.64 13.76 8.05
CA GLY A 43 6.64 12.42 8.63
C GLY A 43 6.11 12.38 10.08
N ASP A 44 5.73 11.20 10.56
CA ASP A 44 5.23 10.96 11.94
C ASP A 44 6.00 9.84 12.67
N PRO A 45 7.29 9.90 13.01
CA PRO A 45 8.39 10.40 12.19
C PRO A 45 8.68 9.50 10.97
N ARG A 46 8.41 8.19 11.05
CA ARG A 46 8.74 7.21 9.98
C ARG A 46 7.81 7.32 8.77
N PHE A 47 6.50 7.24 8.97
CA PHE A 47 5.53 7.24 7.86
C PHE A 47 5.15 8.65 7.46
N ALA A 48 4.91 8.83 6.16
CA ALA A 48 4.45 10.07 5.59
C ALA A 48 3.04 10.42 6.08
N VAL A 49 2.77 11.72 6.19
CA VAL A 49 1.45 12.31 6.44
C VAL A 49 1.02 13.03 5.17
N PHE A 50 -0.10 12.61 4.59
CA PHE A 50 -0.69 13.27 3.43
C PHE A 50 -1.76 14.28 3.86
N PRO A 51 -1.95 15.38 3.11
CA PRO A 51 -2.98 16.36 3.42
C PRO A 51 -4.40 15.76 3.32
N THR A 52 -4.61 14.80 2.43
CA THR A 52 -5.90 14.12 2.24
C THR A 52 -5.73 12.64 1.95
N ALA A 53 -6.75 11.84 2.30
CA ALA A 53 -6.81 10.42 1.98
C ALA A 53 -6.67 10.16 0.47
N ALA A 54 -7.28 11.02 -0.36
CA ALA A 54 -7.19 10.92 -1.82
C ALA A 54 -5.74 11.01 -2.32
N GLN A 55 -4.93 11.91 -1.74
CA GLN A 55 -3.50 12.00 -2.09
C GLN A 55 -2.72 10.78 -1.62
N GLY A 56 -3.02 10.25 -0.43
CA GLY A 56 -2.40 9.01 0.04
C GLY A 56 -2.72 7.81 -0.84
N PHE A 57 -3.98 7.68 -1.31
CA PHE A 57 -4.36 6.64 -2.26
C PHE A 57 -3.69 6.84 -3.63
N ALA A 58 -3.65 8.07 -4.13
CA ALA A 58 -2.96 8.38 -5.38
C ALA A 58 -1.45 8.03 -5.30
N ALA A 59 -0.81 8.29 -4.15
CA ALA A 59 0.58 7.90 -3.91
C ALA A 59 0.76 6.38 -3.88
N LEU A 60 -0.16 5.63 -3.25
CA LEU A 60 -0.12 4.16 -3.26
C LEU A 60 -0.37 3.58 -4.66
N GLN A 61 -1.33 4.14 -5.41
CA GLN A 61 -1.64 3.75 -6.78
C GLN A 61 -0.49 4.03 -7.75
N ALA A 62 0.30 5.08 -7.52
CA ALA A 62 1.50 5.37 -8.30
C ALA A 62 2.71 4.51 -7.91
N LEU A 63 2.75 4.00 -6.68
CA LEU A 63 3.87 3.23 -6.15
C LEU A 63 3.96 1.85 -6.80
N LEU A 64 2.83 1.14 -6.84
CA LEU A 64 2.77 -0.25 -7.31
C LEU A 64 3.16 -0.47 -8.78
N PRO A 65 2.81 0.41 -9.75
CA PRO A 65 3.33 0.28 -11.12
C PRO A 65 4.77 0.83 -11.26
N GLY A 66 5.36 1.34 -10.18
CA GLY A 66 6.72 1.86 -10.15
C GLY A 66 7.79 0.76 -10.29
N PRO A 67 9.04 1.15 -10.55
CA PRO A 67 10.14 0.21 -10.82
C PRO A 67 10.43 -0.76 -9.66
N GLU A 68 10.04 -0.41 -8.44
CA GLU A 68 10.23 -1.28 -7.27
C GLU A 68 9.25 -2.46 -7.22
N TYR A 69 8.06 -2.32 -7.83
CA TYR A 69 6.95 -3.26 -7.64
C TYR A 69 6.37 -3.83 -8.95
N ARG A 70 6.57 -3.15 -10.08
CA ARG A 70 6.13 -3.64 -11.39
C ARG A 70 6.62 -5.06 -11.67
N ASP A 71 5.84 -5.81 -12.43
CA ASP A 71 6.09 -7.20 -12.81
C ASP A 71 6.19 -8.20 -11.64
N LEU A 72 5.99 -7.77 -10.38
CA LEU A 72 6.01 -8.67 -9.23
C LEU A 72 4.69 -9.41 -9.08
N THR A 73 4.77 -10.63 -8.54
CA THR A 73 3.59 -11.31 -8.01
C THR A 73 3.16 -10.72 -6.68
N ILE A 74 1.92 -10.97 -6.25
CA ILE A 74 1.43 -10.59 -4.90
C ILE A 74 2.42 -11.01 -3.81
N GLN A 75 2.90 -12.26 -3.87
CA GLN A 75 3.90 -12.74 -2.90
C GLN A 75 5.18 -11.91 -2.91
N LYS A 76 5.74 -11.61 -4.09
CA LYS A 76 6.99 -10.84 -4.20
C LYS A 76 6.82 -9.37 -3.86
N MET A 77 5.66 -8.81 -4.16
CA MET A 77 5.29 -7.47 -3.74
C MET A 77 5.26 -7.39 -2.21
N VAL A 78 4.55 -8.29 -1.53
CA VAL A 78 4.46 -8.33 -0.06
C VAL A 78 5.82 -8.54 0.59
N GLU A 79 6.61 -9.52 0.13
CA GLU A 79 7.96 -9.78 0.66
C GLU A 79 8.86 -8.54 0.61
N ARG A 80 8.65 -7.65 -0.37
CA ARG A 80 9.36 -6.38 -0.52
C ARG A 80 8.75 -5.26 0.31
N TYR A 81 7.42 -5.15 0.28
CA TYR A 81 6.66 -4.06 0.89
C TYR A 81 6.72 -4.12 2.43
N ALA A 82 6.61 -5.33 2.97
CA ALA A 82 6.69 -5.62 4.40
C ALA A 82 7.62 -6.82 4.57
N PRO A 83 8.95 -6.62 4.70
CA PRO A 83 9.89 -7.72 4.90
C PRO A 83 9.78 -8.35 6.30
N ALA A 84 9.99 -9.66 6.39
CA ALA A 84 9.73 -10.49 7.58
C ALA A 84 10.54 -10.13 8.82
N SER A 85 11.56 -9.28 8.68
CA SER A 85 12.37 -8.77 9.77
C SER A 85 11.67 -7.71 10.63
N GLU A 86 10.64 -7.04 10.10
CA GLU A 86 9.97 -5.93 10.80
C GLU A 86 8.50 -6.21 11.17
N ASN A 87 7.86 -7.23 10.56
CA ASN A 87 6.45 -7.57 10.75
C ASN A 87 6.24 -9.10 10.73
N ASP A 88 5.09 -9.59 11.24
CA ASP A 88 4.66 -10.98 11.11
C ASP A 88 4.18 -11.27 9.67
N VAL A 89 5.12 -11.28 8.72
CA VAL A 89 4.89 -11.38 7.26
C VAL A 89 4.17 -12.66 6.84
N SER A 90 4.16 -13.66 7.73
CA SER A 90 3.46 -14.93 7.55
C SER A 90 1.96 -14.80 7.30
N ASN A 91 1.33 -13.65 7.59
CA ASN A 91 -0.11 -13.43 7.42
C ASN A 91 -0.51 -12.52 6.25
N HIS A 92 0.42 -11.78 5.64
CA HIS A 92 0.04 -10.72 4.70
C HIS A 92 -0.47 -11.23 3.35
N VAL A 93 0.22 -12.21 2.75
CA VAL A 93 -0.21 -12.81 1.47
C VAL A 93 -1.59 -13.49 1.59
N PRO A 94 -1.87 -14.32 2.61
CA PRO A 94 -3.22 -14.86 2.82
C PRO A 94 -4.29 -13.77 2.99
N VAL A 95 -4.03 -12.75 3.81
CA VAL A 95 -4.99 -11.65 4.04
C VAL A 95 -5.31 -10.91 2.74
N LEU A 96 -4.30 -10.52 1.97
CA LEU A 96 -4.54 -9.87 0.68
C LEU A 96 -5.24 -10.79 -0.31
N SER A 97 -4.93 -12.08 -0.30
CA SER A 97 -5.62 -13.06 -1.16
C SER A 97 -7.10 -13.15 -0.82
N ASP A 98 -7.44 -13.23 0.47
CA ASP A 98 -8.83 -13.29 0.94
C ASP A 98 -9.61 -12.00 0.64
N LEU A 99 -8.95 -10.85 0.79
CA LEU A 99 -9.56 -9.54 0.53
C LEU A 99 -9.78 -9.28 -0.96
N THR A 100 -8.81 -9.62 -1.80
CA THR A 100 -8.79 -9.22 -3.22
C THR A 100 -9.27 -10.34 -4.16
N GLY A 101 -9.23 -11.59 -3.71
CA GLY A 101 -9.44 -12.78 -4.55
C GLY A 101 -8.24 -13.12 -5.44
N LEU A 102 -7.12 -12.40 -5.32
CA LEU A 102 -5.91 -12.64 -6.11
C LEU A 102 -5.05 -13.72 -5.47
N SER A 103 -4.43 -14.57 -6.28
CA SER A 103 -3.51 -15.59 -5.78
C SER A 103 -2.13 -15.01 -5.50
N ALA A 104 -1.35 -15.66 -4.65
CA ALA A 104 0.05 -15.33 -4.39
C ALA A 104 0.92 -15.20 -5.67
N GLY A 105 0.59 -15.96 -6.72
CA GLY A 105 1.28 -15.98 -8.01
C GLY A 105 0.77 -14.96 -9.03
N THR A 106 -0.29 -14.21 -8.71
CA THR A 106 -0.85 -13.19 -9.60
C THR A 106 0.12 -12.02 -9.72
N VAL A 107 0.51 -11.66 -10.96
CA VAL A 107 1.30 -10.44 -11.24
C VAL A 107 0.44 -9.21 -10.99
N ILE A 108 0.95 -8.23 -10.23
CA ILE A 108 0.13 -7.13 -9.74
C ILE A 108 -0.36 -6.22 -10.88
N ASP A 109 0.42 -6.02 -11.94
CA ASP A 109 0.16 -5.04 -13.01
C ASP A 109 -1.21 -5.19 -13.67
N SER A 110 -1.68 -6.43 -13.90
CA SER A 110 -3.00 -6.70 -14.49
C SER A 110 -4.16 -6.35 -13.56
N HIS A 111 -3.89 -5.96 -12.32
CA HIS A 111 -4.86 -5.67 -11.27
C HIS A 111 -4.64 -4.30 -10.60
N LEU A 112 -3.73 -3.48 -11.13
CA LEU A 112 -3.53 -2.08 -10.74
C LEU A 112 -4.41 -1.11 -11.55
N SER A 113 -5.10 -1.62 -12.56
CA SER A 113 -6.00 -0.82 -13.40
C SER A 113 -7.31 -0.57 -12.65
N VAL A 114 -7.54 0.68 -12.24
CA VAL A 114 -8.89 1.16 -11.95
C VAL A 114 -9.60 1.29 -13.29
N GLU A 115 -10.72 0.61 -13.48
CA GLU A 115 -11.70 1.00 -14.49
C GLU A 115 -12.01 2.48 -14.24
N LEU A 116 -11.58 3.35 -15.16
CA LEU A 116 -12.15 4.68 -15.28
C LEU A 116 -13.57 4.49 -15.82
N ALA A 117 -14.53 4.37 -14.91
CA ALA A 117 -15.95 4.59 -15.19
C ALA A 117 -16.30 6.05 -14.91
#